data_AF-A0A6I6GW18-F1
#
_entry.id   AF-A0A6I6GW18-F1
#
_cell.length_a   1.000
_cell.length_b   1.000
_cell.length_c   1.000
_cell.angle_alpha   90.00
_cell.angle_beta   90.00
_cell.angle_gamma   90.00
#
_symmetry.space_group_name_H-M   'P 1'
#
loop_
_entity.id
_entity.type
_entity.pdbx_description
1 polymer ?
#
loop_
_entity_poly.entity_id
_entity_poly.type
_entity_poly.pdbx_seq_one_letter_code
_entity_poly.pdbx_strand_id
1 'polypeptide(L)'
;MRSYRWIIIAFTVVASIYWTKTLLIDGQDEVSIYDLPKQLEEERSSCIVYPVDGTSMEIYALTKTAAEEDRLYLIAKDIDVTIPPRYHVLKDSGYVLQVFGQYYHGKGIPAQYMYVQPKPPRLRVFLYDSVALIRQ
;
A
#
# COMPACT_ATOMS: atom_id res chain seq x y z
N MET A 1 18.84 28.22 52.54
CA MET A 1 19.35 27.46 51.37
C MET A 1 18.83 26.00 51.31
N ARG A 2 17.52 25.75 51.49
CA ARG A 2 16.93 24.38 51.36
C ARG A 2 15.91 24.28 50.22
N SER A 3 15.32 25.39 49.79
CA SER A 3 14.26 25.46 48.79
C SER A 3 14.74 25.26 47.34
N TYR A 4 15.98 25.68 47.02
CA TYR A 4 16.54 25.56 45.67
C TYR A 4 16.85 24.12 45.25
N ARG A 5 17.12 23.22 46.21
CA ARG A 5 17.43 21.80 45.91
C ARG A 5 16.22 21.08 45.32
N TRP A 6 15.01 21.41 45.78
CA TRP A 6 13.76 20.81 45.28
C TRP A 6 13.40 21.28 43.88
N ILE A 7 13.69 22.53 43.54
CA ILE A 7 13.44 23.09 42.21
C ILE A 7 14.34 22.42 41.17
N ILE A 8 15.62 22.20 41.50
CA ILE A 8 16.56 21.51 40.59
C ILE A 8 16.13 20.06 40.38
N ILE A 9 15.73 19.35 41.44
CA ILE A 9 15.24 17.97 41.36
C ILE A 9 13.99 17.89 40.48
N ALA A 10 13.02 18.79 40.69
CA ALA A 10 11.81 18.85 39.88
C ALA A 10 12.13 19.10 38.40
N PHE A 11 13.07 20.00 38.10
CA PHE A 11 13.48 20.28 36.72
C PHE A 11 14.16 19.08 36.04
N THR A 12 15.03 18.36 36.75
CA THR A 12 15.66 17.13 36.22
C THR A 12 14.66 15.99 36.00
N VAL A 13 13.63 15.86 36.86
CA VAL A 13 12.59 14.85 36.69
C VAL A 13 11.71 15.18 35.49
N VAL A 14 11.28 16.44 35.33
CA VAL A 14 10.48 16.87 34.19
C VAL A 14 11.26 16.73 32.89
N ALA A 15 12.55 17.11 32.86
CA ALA A 15 13.41 16.95 31.69
C ALA A 15 13.61 15.46 31.33
N SER A 16 13.77 14.58 32.31
CA SER A 16 13.91 13.13 32.08
C SER A 16 12.63 12.51 31.54
N ILE A 17 11.45 12.93 32.03
CA ILE A 17 10.15 12.48 31.50
C ILE A 17 9.93 12.97 30.07
N TYR A 18 10.38 14.19 29.75
CA TYR A 18 10.29 14.73 28.40
C TYR A 18 11.19 13.92 27.45
N TRP A 19 12.45 13.66 27.83
CA TRP A 19 13.37 12.85 27.05
C TRP A 19 12.90 11.40 26.84
N THR A 20 12.32 10.75 27.86
CA THR A 20 11.80 9.39 27.70
C THR A 20 10.55 9.36 26.83
N LYS A 21 9.68 10.37 26.88
CA LYS A 21 8.57 10.48 25.93
C LYS A 21 9.07 10.70 24.49
N THR A 22 10.05 11.56 24.27
CA THR A 22 10.60 11.79 22.92
C THR A 22 11.29 10.53 22.40
N LEU A 23 12.06 9.80 23.22
CA LEU A 23 12.67 8.52 22.83
C LEU A 23 11.66 7.38 22.62
N LEU A 24 10.56 7.32 23.38
CA LEU A 24 9.51 6.31 23.16
C LEU A 24 8.63 6.61 21.95
N ILE A 25 8.43 7.89 21.61
CA ILE A 25 7.60 8.32 20.49
C ILE A 25 8.42 8.29 19.19
N ASP A 26 9.66 8.76 19.20
CA ASP A 26 10.56 8.72 18.03
C ASP A 26 11.17 7.33 17.80
N GLY A 27 11.21 6.48 18.83
CA GLY A 27 11.68 5.09 18.75
C GLY A 27 10.63 4.08 18.27
N GLN A 28 9.38 4.52 18.05
CA GLN A 28 8.30 3.68 17.49
C GLN A 28 8.03 3.92 16.00
N ASP A 29 8.80 4.78 15.34
CA ASP A 29 8.60 5.08 13.90
C ASP A 29 9.30 4.12 12.93
N GLU A 30 9.86 3.01 13.43
CA GLU A 30 10.15 1.84 12.59
C GLU A 30 9.49 0.59 13.16
N VAL A 31 8.19 0.67 13.48
CA VAL A 31 7.34 -0.46 13.10
C VAL A 31 7.44 -0.52 11.58
N SER A 32 8.39 -1.34 11.12
CA SER A 32 8.46 -1.85 9.77
C SER A 32 7.04 -1.94 9.24
N ILE A 33 6.71 -1.12 8.24
CA ILE A 33 5.34 -1.01 7.69
C ILE A 33 4.86 -2.37 7.12
N TYR A 34 5.73 -3.37 7.16
CA TYR A 34 5.55 -4.78 6.86
C TYR A 34 4.97 -5.63 8.01
N ASP A 35 4.87 -5.12 9.25
CA ASP A 35 4.50 -5.89 10.46
C ASP A 35 3.07 -5.69 10.98
N LEU A 36 2.21 -4.95 10.27
CA LEU A 36 0.79 -4.88 10.63
C LEU A 36 0.02 -6.12 10.12
N PRO A 37 -0.84 -6.74 10.95
CA PRO A 37 -1.50 -8.00 10.61
C PRO A 37 -2.35 -7.87 9.35
N LYS A 38 -2.02 -8.73 8.39
CA LYS A 38 -2.58 -8.87 7.05
C LYS A 38 -4.04 -9.34 7.12
N GLN A 39 -5.00 -8.43 7.22
CA GLN A 39 -6.41 -8.82 7.08
C GLN A 39 -6.78 -8.74 5.60
N LEU A 40 -6.79 -9.91 4.94
CA LEU A 40 -7.46 -10.06 3.65
C LEU A 40 -8.95 -9.81 3.89
N GLU A 41 -9.60 -9.06 3.00
CA GLU A 41 -11.06 -9.09 2.98
C GLU A 41 -11.52 -10.53 2.73
N GLU A 42 -12.42 -11.02 3.57
CA GLU A 42 -13.01 -12.35 3.36
C GLU A 42 -13.83 -12.38 2.05
N GLU A 43 -14.37 -11.23 1.65
CA GLU A 43 -15.23 -11.12 0.47
C GLU A 43 -14.41 -11.09 -0.82
N ARG A 44 -14.61 -12.13 -1.64
CA ARG A 44 -14.04 -12.21 -2.97
C ARG A 44 -14.74 -11.21 -3.88
N SER A 45 -13.96 -10.33 -4.47
CA SER A 45 -14.42 -9.27 -5.36
C SER A 45 -13.91 -9.49 -6.78
N SER A 46 -14.60 -8.89 -7.75
CA SER A 46 -14.08 -8.73 -9.11
C SER A 46 -14.00 -7.25 -9.44
N CYS A 47 -12.92 -6.82 -10.09
CA CYS A 47 -12.82 -5.45 -10.58
C CYS A 47 -12.25 -5.40 -12.00
N ILE A 48 -12.67 -4.38 -12.75
CA ILE A 48 -12.08 -4.06 -14.04
C ILE A 48 -10.94 -3.11 -13.80
N VAL A 49 -9.80 -3.40 -14.40
CA VAL A 49 -8.58 -2.64 -14.24
C VAL A 49 -8.06 -2.14 -15.58
N TYR A 50 -7.40 -0.99 -15.56
CA TYR A 50 -6.81 -0.33 -16.71
C TYR A 50 -5.32 -0.06 -16.43
N PRO A 51 -4.41 -0.27 -17.39
CA PRO A 51 -3.00 0.05 -17.19
C PRO A 51 -2.82 1.56 -17.09
N VAL A 52 -1.94 2.00 -16.18
CA VAL A 52 -1.57 3.41 -16.06
C VAL A 52 -0.39 3.70 -16.99
N ASP A 53 -0.60 4.56 -17.99
CA ASP A 53 0.44 4.94 -18.93
C ASP A 53 1.58 5.71 -18.23
N GLY A 54 2.83 5.49 -18.69
CA GLY A 54 4.02 6.15 -18.14
C GLY A 54 4.55 5.57 -16.83
N THR A 55 4.02 4.43 -16.37
CA THR A 55 4.51 3.71 -15.19
C THR A 55 5.10 2.34 -15.58
N SER A 56 5.95 1.76 -14.72
CA SER A 56 6.34 0.37 -14.86
C SER A 56 5.07 -0.50 -14.88
N MET A 57 5.03 -1.49 -15.77
CA MET A 57 3.86 -2.24 -16.28
C MET A 57 2.89 -2.86 -15.25
N GLU A 58 3.10 -2.64 -13.95
CA GLU A 58 2.44 -3.30 -12.84
C GLU A 58 1.52 -2.37 -12.02
N ILE A 59 1.39 -1.09 -12.40
CA ILE A 59 0.38 -0.19 -11.80
C ILE A 59 -0.87 -0.17 -12.69
N TYR A 60 -2.00 -0.42 -12.04
CA TYR A 60 -3.31 -0.40 -12.68
C TYR A 60 -4.21 0.62 -11.99
N ALA A 61 -5.33 0.96 -12.61
CA ALA A 61 -6.36 1.83 -12.06
C ALA A 61 -7.74 1.22 -12.25
N LEU A 62 -8.68 1.56 -11.37
CA LEU A 62 -10.07 1.11 -11.47
C LEU A 62 -10.87 1.89 -12.55
N THR A 63 -10.31 3.00 -13.03
CA THR A 63 -10.92 3.91 -14.01
C THR A 63 -9.94 4.19 -15.16
N LYS A 64 -10.46 4.50 -16.36
CA LYS A 64 -9.63 4.87 -17.53
C LYS A 64 -8.88 6.19 -17.32
N THR A 65 -9.50 7.12 -16.59
CA THR A 65 -8.92 8.39 -16.17
C THR A 65 -8.40 8.25 -14.76
N ALA A 66 -7.16 7.77 -14.61
CA ALA A 66 -6.61 7.44 -13.30
C ALA A 66 -6.31 8.70 -12.46
N ALA A 67 -7.15 8.97 -11.46
CA ALA A 67 -6.74 9.78 -10.32
C ALA A 67 -5.75 8.98 -9.46
N GLU A 68 -4.89 9.66 -8.69
CA GLU A 68 -3.90 8.97 -7.87
C GLU A 68 -4.54 8.05 -6.81
N GLU A 69 -5.73 8.38 -6.33
CA GLU A 69 -6.49 7.59 -5.34
C GLU A 69 -7.08 6.28 -5.91
N ASP A 70 -7.23 6.18 -7.24
CA ASP A 70 -7.82 5.03 -7.93
C ASP A 70 -6.79 3.97 -8.34
N ARG A 71 -5.50 4.24 -8.09
CA ARG A 71 -4.40 3.35 -8.46
C ARG A 71 -4.38 2.12 -7.56
N LEU A 72 -4.07 1.00 -8.18
CA LEU A 72 -4.13 -0.33 -7.62
C LEU A 72 -2.86 -1.10 -7.98
N TYR A 73 -2.26 -1.74 -6.98
CA TYR A 73 -1.20 -2.72 -7.17
C TYR A 73 -1.80 -4.11 -7.30
N LEU A 74 -1.48 -4.81 -8.39
CA LEU A 74 -1.99 -6.15 -8.64
C LEU A 74 -0.94 -7.20 -8.31
N ILE A 75 -1.23 -8.08 -7.34
CA ILE A 75 -0.35 -9.19 -6.97
C ILE A 75 -1.03 -10.50 -7.37
N ALA A 76 -0.30 -11.34 -8.11
CA ALA A 76 -0.74 -12.69 -8.38
C ALA A 76 -0.67 -13.54 -7.10
N LYS A 77 -1.73 -14.29 -6.80
CA LYS A 77 -1.74 -15.25 -5.69
C LYS A 77 -0.72 -16.38 -5.91
N ASP A 78 -0.61 -16.84 -7.16
CA ASP A 78 0.27 -17.92 -7.58
C ASP A 78 1.03 -17.52 -8.84
N ILE A 79 2.21 -18.12 -9.06
CA ILE A 79 3.10 -17.81 -10.21
C ILE A 79 2.41 -18.10 -11.56
N ASP A 80 1.49 -19.06 -11.58
CA ASP A 80 0.76 -19.45 -12.79
C ASP A 80 -0.33 -18.45 -13.18
N VAL A 81 -0.73 -17.57 -12.26
CA VAL A 81 -1.78 -16.58 -12.48
C VAL A 81 -1.14 -15.28 -12.94
N THR A 82 -0.87 -15.18 -14.23
CA THR A 82 -0.26 -13.99 -14.84
C THR A 82 -1.24 -13.23 -15.72
N ILE A 83 -1.07 -11.91 -15.78
CA ILE A 83 -1.80 -11.07 -16.72
C ILE A 83 -1.36 -11.45 -18.14
N PRO A 84 -2.29 -11.81 -19.05
CA PRO A 84 -1.91 -12.25 -20.38
C PRO A 84 -1.13 -11.15 -21.10
N PRO A 85 0.08 -11.42 -21.64
CA PRO A 85 0.90 -10.40 -22.32
C PRO A 85 0.15 -9.69 -23.46
N ARG A 86 -0.75 -10.42 -24.13
CA ARG A 86 -1.66 -9.90 -25.17
C ARG A 86 -2.56 -8.76 -24.70
N TYR A 87 -2.84 -8.65 -23.40
CA TYR A 87 -3.70 -7.57 -22.87
C TYR A 87 -3.13 -6.19 -23.19
N HIS A 88 -1.82 -6.00 -23.04
CA HIS A 88 -1.18 -4.72 -23.31
C HIS A 88 -1.29 -4.28 -24.78
N VAL A 89 -1.48 -5.23 -25.70
CA VAL A 89 -1.71 -4.97 -27.13
C VAL A 89 -3.20 -4.71 -27.41
N LEU A 90 -4.08 -5.43 -26.71
CA LEU A 90 -5.52 -5.40 -26.96
C LEU A 90 -6.26 -4.30 -26.19
N LYS A 91 -5.60 -3.63 -25.24
CA LYS A 91 -6.20 -2.56 -24.41
C LYS A 91 -6.87 -1.46 -25.23
N ASP A 92 -6.30 -1.13 -26.39
CA ASP A 92 -6.81 -0.06 -27.28
C ASP A 92 -7.92 -0.55 -28.23
N SER A 93 -8.16 -1.87 -28.30
CA SER A 93 -9.12 -2.51 -29.20
C SER A 93 -10.47 -2.84 -28.53
N GLY A 94 -10.78 -2.20 -27.40
CA GLY A 94 -12.02 -2.43 -26.64
C GLY A 94 -11.98 -3.63 -25.70
N TYR A 95 -10.81 -4.22 -25.45
CA TYR A 95 -10.67 -5.26 -24.44
C TYR A 95 -10.32 -4.65 -23.07
N VAL A 96 -10.93 -5.20 -22.03
CA VAL A 96 -10.68 -4.86 -20.63
C VAL A 96 -10.20 -6.09 -19.86
N LEU A 97 -9.40 -5.83 -18.82
CA LEU A 97 -8.93 -6.88 -17.91
C LEU A 97 -9.84 -6.88 -16.69
N GLN A 98 -10.53 -7.98 -16.46
CA GLN A 98 -11.25 -8.24 -15.22
C GLN A 98 -10.40 -9.17 -14.35
N VAL A 99 -10.12 -8.74 -13.13
CA VAL A 99 -9.37 -9.52 -12.15
C VAL A 99 -10.32 -9.96 -11.02
N PHE A 100 -10.13 -11.18 -10.54
CA PHE A 100 -10.90 -11.75 -9.43
C PHE A 100 -9.96 -12.06 -8.28
N GLY A 101 -10.38 -11.74 -7.06
CA GLY A 101 -9.49 -11.79 -5.92
C GLY A 101 -10.05 -11.08 -4.70
N GLN A 102 -9.15 -10.59 -3.86
CA GLN A 102 -9.49 -9.92 -2.60
C GLN A 102 -8.66 -8.65 -2.44
N TYR A 103 -9.25 -7.62 -1.84
CA TYR A 103 -8.49 -6.44 -1.44
C TYR A 103 -7.69 -6.74 -0.17
N TYR A 104 -6.49 -6.19 -0.14
CA TYR A 104 -5.62 -6.22 1.01
C TYR A 104 -5.71 -4.87 1.74
N HIS A 105 -6.22 -4.89 2.96
CA HIS A 105 -6.20 -3.74 3.85
C HIS A 105 -4.98 -3.80 4.76
N GLY A 106 -3.96 -3.01 4.44
CA GLY A 106 -2.76 -2.88 5.27
C GLY A 106 -1.93 -1.66 4.85
N LYS A 107 -1.10 -1.16 5.76
CA LYS A 107 -0.25 0.03 5.50
C LYS A 107 1.03 -0.30 4.70
N GLY A 108 1.31 -1.57 4.43
CA GLY A 108 2.56 -2.02 3.81
C GLY A 108 2.50 -2.04 2.27
N ILE A 109 3.49 -1.41 1.64
CA ILE A 109 3.76 -1.58 0.20
C ILE A 109 4.42 -2.94 0.00
N PRO A 110 3.93 -3.82 -0.89
CA PRO A 110 4.61 -5.06 -1.21
C PRO A 110 6.04 -4.80 -1.70
N ALA A 111 7.00 -5.65 -1.32
CA ALA A 111 8.42 -5.39 -1.56
C ALA A 111 8.76 -5.07 -3.03
N GLN A 112 8.09 -5.74 -3.98
CA GLN A 112 8.26 -5.50 -5.43
C GLN A 112 7.89 -4.06 -5.86
N TYR A 113 6.99 -3.40 -5.13
CA TYR A 113 6.55 -2.03 -5.42
C TYR A 113 7.27 -0.95 -4.58
N MET A 114 8.22 -1.35 -3.71
CA MET A 114 8.87 -0.43 -2.78
C MET A 114 9.57 0.74 -3.49
N TYR A 115 10.14 0.48 -4.66
CA TYR A 115 10.93 1.42 -5.46
C TYR A 115 10.17 1.98 -6.67
N VAL A 116 8.92 1.56 -6.89
CA VAL A 116 8.12 2.03 -8.01
C VAL A 116 7.64 3.45 -7.76
N GLN A 117 7.79 4.32 -8.77
CA GLN A 117 7.37 5.72 -8.74
C GLN A 117 6.48 6.02 -9.97
N PRO A 118 5.47 6.90 -9.83
CA PRO A 118 5.04 7.59 -8.61
C PRO A 118 4.20 6.70 -7.67
N LYS A 119 4.35 6.87 -6.35
CA LYS A 119 3.52 6.18 -5.35
C LYS A 119 2.15 6.85 -5.22
N PRO A 120 1.04 6.10 -5.18
CA PRO A 120 -0.28 6.68 -4.93
C PRO A 120 -0.43 7.10 -3.46
N PRO A 121 -1.22 8.16 -3.17
CA PRO A 121 -1.46 8.66 -1.82
C PRO A 121 -2.21 7.65 -0.94
N ARG A 122 -3.00 6.76 -1.55
CA ARG A 122 -3.65 5.63 -0.89
C ARG A 122 -3.20 4.34 -1.56
N LEU A 123 -2.61 3.45 -0.78
CA LEU A 123 -2.18 2.15 -1.26
C LEU A 123 -3.38 1.21 -1.23
N ARG A 124 -3.79 0.73 -2.41
CA ARG A 124 -4.71 -0.40 -2.55
C ARG A 124 -3.98 -1.52 -3.25
N VAL A 125 -3.87 -2.65 -2.58
CA VAL A 125 -3.28 -3.86 -3.13
C VAL A 125 -4.42 -4.85 -3.35
N PHE A 126 -4.49 -5.41 -4.55
CA PHE A 126 -5.47 -6.43 -4.89
C PHE A 126 -4.75 -7.73 -5.22
N LEU A 127 -5.00 -8.74 -4.40
CA LEU A 127 -4.45 -10.07 -4.58
C LEU A 127 -5.39 -10.84 -5.50
N TYR A 128 -4.98 -11.09 -6.74
CA TYR A 128 -5.81 -11.77 -7.73
C TYR A 128 -5.45 -13.24 -7.86
N ASP A 129 -6.46 -14.10 -7.99
CA ASP A 129 -6.33 -15.55 -8.17
C ASP A 129 -6.71 -16.00 -9.58
N SER A 130 -7.35 -15.13 -10.36
CA SER A 130 -7.75 -15.39 -11.73
C SER A 130 -7.98 -14.10 -12.49
N VAL A 131 -7.81 -14.17 -13.81
CA VAL A 131 -7.90 -13.04 -14.74
C VAL A 131 -8.73 -13.44 -15.95
N ALA A 132 -9.60 -12.53 -16.38
CA ALA A 132 -10.39 -12.67 -17.59
C ALA A 132 -10.16 -11.46 -18.50
N LEU A 133 -9.94 -11.74 -19.79
CA LEU A 133 -9.88 -10.72 -20.82
C LEU A 133 -11.24 -10.66 -21.52
N ILE A 134 -11.94 -9.54 -21.39
CA ILE A 134 -13.33 -9.39 -21.85
C ILE A 134 -13.39 -8.27 -22.87
N ARG A 135 -14.23 -8.42 -23.89
CA ARG A 135 -14.52 -7.35 -24.86
C ARG A 135 -15.71 -6.54 -24.39
N GLN A 136 -15.54 -5.22 -24.25
CA GLN A 136 -16.62 -4.27 -24.01
C GLN A 136 -17.23 -3.76 -25.32
#